data_AF-A0A7Y7PCY1-F1
#
_entry.id   AF-A0A7Y7PCY1-F1
#
_cell.length_a   1.000
_cell.length_b   1.000
_cell.length_c   1.000
_cell.angle_alpha   90.00
_cell.angle_beta   90.00
_cell.angle_gamma   90.00
#
_symmetry.space_group_name_H-M   'P 1'
#
loop_
_entity.id
_entity.type
_entity.pdbx_description
1 polymer ?
#
loop_
_entity_poly.entity_id
_entity_poly.type
_entity_poly.pdbx_seq_one_letter_code
_entity_poly.pdbx_strand_id
1 'polypeptide(L)'
;MPTVFKNKDREFQDDPKMVSPFLIQTAIPRLSMSAGARNLLFDMRLLKPGQYSFPYHSHRNAEEMMMVVSGSMTARTPEGLEVLETGDIIFFEFGDSGAHQFFNHTSKPCTYLDVRTFLGLDVSDYPDTGKVNIIPQFELYDSKTRIRYFDGEEKVSEKWEGLRKKK
;
A
#
# COMPACT_ATOMS: atom_id res chain seq x y z
N MET A 1 23.19 16.68 1.01
CA MET A 1 24.17 15.56 0.89
C MET A 1 23.39 14.29 0.62
N PRO A 2 23.91 13.34 -0.18
CA PRO A 2 23.25 12.06 -0.39
C PRO A 2 23.25 11.23 0.91
N THR A 3 22.11 10.61 1.22
CA THR A 3 21.97 9.70 2.37
C THR A 3 21.94 8.27 1.85
N VAL A 4 22.79 7.40 2.41
CA VAL A 4 22.88 5.99 2.01
C VAL A 4 22.25 5.12 3.09
N PHE A 5 21.18 4.42 2.75
CA PHE A 5 20.57 3.41 3.63
C PHE A 5 21.06 2.03 3.23
N LYS A 6 21.86 1.39 4.07
CA LYS A 6 22.40 0.04 3.80
C LYS A 6 21.36 -1.02 4.18
N ASN A 7 21.18 -2.02 3.30
CA ASN A 7 20.24 -3.12 3.54
C ASN A 7 20.52 -3.90 4.83
N LYS A 8 21.80 -4.09 5.18
CA LYS A 8 22.21 -4.83 6.38
C LYS A 8 21.79 -4.18 7.71
N ASP A 9 21.50 -2.88 7.69
CA ASP A 9 21.13 -2.09 8.87
C ASP A 9 19.61 -1.91 8.96
N ARG A 10 18.85 -2.63 8.13
CA ARG A 10 17.39 -2.53 8.01
C ARG A 10 16.72 -3.69 8.72
N GLU A 11 15.76 -3.34 9.57
CA GLU A 11 14.81 -4.29 10.15
C GLU A 11 13.38 -3.92 9.73
N PHE A 12 12.46 -4.88 9.81
CA PHE A 12 11.05 -4.67 9.50
C PHE A 12 10.21 -4.78 10.77
N GLN A 13 9.36 -3.80 11.01
CA GLN A 13 8.50 -3.73 12.19
C GLN A 13 7.03 -3.65 11.81
N ASP A 14 6.18 -4.32 12.57
CA ASP A 14 4.73 -4.18 12.48
C ASP A 14 4.30 -2.80 13.05
N ASP A 15 3.31 -2.16 12.43
CA ASP A 15 2.66 -0.97 13.00
C ASP A 15 1.53 -1.43 13.94
N PRO A 16 1.54 -1.06 15.24
CA PRO A 16 0.53 -1.51 16.21
C PRO A 16 -0.89 -1.03 15.89
N LYS A 17 -1.07 -0.08 14.96
CA LYS A 17 -2.37 0.37 14.48
C LYS A 17 -2.95 -0.53 13.39
N MET A 18 -2.13 -1.37 12.75
CA MET A 18 -2.58 -2.27 11.69
C MET A 18 -3.30 -3.48 12.27
N VAL A 19 -4.31 -3.97 11.56
CA VAL A 19 -5.13 -5.11 11.99
C VAL A 19 -5.05 -6.22 10.95
N SER A 20 -5.15 -7.48 11.37
CA SER A 20 -5.20 -8.62 10.44
C SER A 20 -6.45 -8.53 9.55
N PRO A 21 -6.35 -8.85 8.23
CA PRO A 21 -5.18 -9.37 7.51
C PRO A 21 -4.32 -8.31 6.81
N PHE A 22 -4.29 -7.07 7.31
CA PHE A 22 -3.52 -5.94 6.77
C PHE A 22 -2.22 -5.68 7.56
N LEU A 23 -1.53 -6.73 8.02
CA LEU A 23 -0.31 -6.61 8.84
C LEU A 23 0.94 -6.40 7.98
N ILE A 24 0.99 -5.26 7.29
CA ILE A 24 2.18 -4.82 6.55
C ILE A 24 3.27 -4.34 7.51
N GLN A 25 4.49 -4.83 7.30
CA GLN A 25 5.66 -4.34 8.02
C GLN A 25 6.38 -3.26 7.23
N THR A 26 6.96 -2.30 7.93
CA THR A 26 7.79 -1.26 7.31
C THR A 26 9.20 -1.27 7.87
N ALA A 27 10.15 -0.94 7.01
CA ALA A 27 11.54 -0.75 7.40
C ALA A 27 11.68 0.30 8.50
N ILE A 28 12.53 -0.02 9.48
CA ILE A 28 13.00 0.92 10.49
C ILE A 28 14.51 1.16 10.33
N PRO A 29 14.97 2.41 10.47
CA PRO A 29 14.15 3.63 10.59
C PRO A 29 13.37 3.92 9.30
N ARG A 30 12.29 4.71 9.39
CA ARG A 30 11.52 5.16 8.20
C ARG A 30 12.45 5.92 7.26
N LEU A 31 12.64 5.42 6.04
CA LEU A 31 13.69 5.86 5.13
C LEU A 31 13.47 7.31 4.69
N SER A 32 12.25 7.65 4.29
CA SER A 32 11.92 9.03 3.89
C SER A 32 12.06 10.05 5.00
N MET A 33 11.58 9.72 6.19
CA MET A 33 11.73 10.59 7.36
C MET A 33 13.21 10.78 7.69
N SER A 34 13.98 9.70 7.68
CA SER A 34 15.43 9.73 7.96
C SER A 34 16.21 10.50 6.88
N ALA A 35 15.74 10.49 5.64
CA ALA A 35 16.32 11.27 4.55
C ALA A 35 15.93 12.75 4.60
N GLY A 36 14.93 13.13 5.41
CA GLY A 36 14.32 14.46 5.36
C GLY A 36 13.62 14.74 4.02
N ALA A 37 13.10 13.69 3.37
CA ALA A 37 12.46 13.80 2.07
C ALA A 37 11.16 14.62 2.17
N ARG A 38 10.96 15.53 1.20
CA ARG A 38 9.82 16.46 1.21
C ARG A 38 8.78 16.14 0.14
N ASN A 39 9.21 15.76 -1.05
CA ASN A 39 8.31 15.59 -2.19
C ASN A 39 8.17 14.12 -2.64
N LEU A 40 9.09 13.27 -2.19
CA LEU A 40 9.12 11.85 -2.51
C LEU A 40 9.10 11.08 -1.20
N LEU A 41 7.97 10.44 -0.92
CA LEU A 41 7.83 9.57 0.23
C LEU A 41 8.01 8.14 -0.24
N PHE A 42 8.97 7.47 0.36
CA PHE A 42 9.42 6.14 0.04
C PHE A 42 9.83 5.37 1.29
N ASP A 43 9.49 4.10 1.31
CA ASP A 43 9.88 3.16 2.34
C ASP A 43 9.95 1.74 1.80
N MET A 44 10.64 0.88 2.52
CA MET A 44 10.69 -0.55 2.19
C MET A 44 9.63 -1.26 3.01
N ARG A 45 8.82 -2.06 2.35
CA ARG A 45 7.70 -2.78 2.97
C ARG A 45 7.92 -4.28 2.88
N LEU A 46 7.33 -4.99 3.82
CA LEU A 46 7.31 -6.45 3.83
C LEU A 46 5.88 -6.93 4.08
N LEU A 47 5.39 -7.79 3.18
CA LEU A 47 4.14 -8.52 3.32
C LEU A 47 4.43 -9.97 3.68
N LYS A 48 3.94 -10.39 4.85
CA LYS A 48 3.96 -11.80 5.28
C LYS A 48 2.97 -12.63 4.45
N PRO A 49 3.17 -13.96 4.35
CA PRO A 49 2.21 -14.87 3.71
C PRO A 49 0.77 -14.62 4.16
N GLY A 50 -0.15 -14.55 3.20
CA GLY A 50 -1.58 -14.39 3.47
C GLY A 50 -2.02 -13.00 3.96
N GLN A 51 -1.10 -12.02 4.00
CA GLN A 51 -1.44 -10.64 4.34
C GLN A 51 -1.71 -9.81 3.08
N TYR A 52 -2.60 -8.84 3.24
CA TYR A 52 -2.86 -7.76 2.29
C TYR A 52 -2.04 -6.53 2.67
N SER A 53 -1.80 -5.63 1.71
CA SER A 53 -1.23 -4.31 1.94
C SER A 53 -2.21 -3.39 2.68
N PHE A 54 -2.38 -2.16 2.22
CA PHE A 54 -3.47 -1.29 2.65
C PHE A 54 -4.83 -1.75 2.08
N PRO A 55 -5.95 -1.25 2.60
CA PRO A 55 -7.24 -1.33 1.91
C PRO A 55 -7.14 -0.88 0.45
N TYR A 56 -8.02 -1.39 -0.43
CA TYR A 56 -8.00 -1.03 -1.85
C TYR A 56 -8.28 0.46 -2.03
N HIS A 57 -7.33 1.19 -2.61
CA HIS A 57 -7.37 2.65 -2.66
C HIS A 57 -6.70 3.22 -3.90
N SER A 58 -7.05 4.47 -4.23
CA SER A 58 -6.36 5.32 -5.20
C SER A 58 -5.98 6.65 -4.54
N HIS A 59 -5.08 7.39 -5.17
CA HIS A 59 -4.63 8.71 -4.74
C HIS A 59 -5.10 9.78 -5.72
N ARG A 60 -5.63 10.91 -5.25
CA ARG A 60 -6.08 12.01 -6.14
C ARG A 60 -4.97 12.98 -6.51
N ASN A 61 -3.92 13.08 -5.70
CA ASN A 61 -2.84 14.05 -5.87
C ASN A 61 -1.46 13.46 -5.52
N ALA A 62 -1.33 12.13 -5.55
CA ALA A 62 -0.05 11.43 -5.47
C ALA A 62 0.04 10.34 -6.55
N GLU A 63 1.11 10.37 -7.34
CA GLU A 63 1.53 9.24 -8.15
C GLU A 63 2.24 8.27 -7.22
N GLU A 64 2.09 6.99 -7.47
CA GLU A 64 2.72 5.94 -6.68
C GLU A 64 3.37 4.88 -7.59
N MET A 65 4.51 4.38 -7.17
CA MET A 65 5.27 3.37 -7.88
C MET A 65 5.84 2.37 -6.88
N MET A 66 5.75 1.10 -7.26
CA MET A 66 6.23 0.00 -6.46
C MET A 66 7.21 -0.84 -7.26
N MET A 67 8.24 -1.34 -6.59
CA MET A 67 9.16 -2.31 -7.16
C MET A 67 9.28 -3.51 -6.24
N VAL A 68 9.03 -4.72 -6.75
CA VAL A 68 9.25 -5.95 -5.98
C VAL A 68 10.75 -6.20 -5.87
N VAL A 69 11.27 -6.19 -4.65
CA VAL A 69 12.71 -6.37 -4.37
C VAL A 69 13.04 -7.84 -4.11
N SER A 70 12.14 -8.58 -3.46
CA SER A 70 12.30 -10.03 -3.29
C SER A 70 10.95 -10.70 -3.05
N GLY A 71 10.76 -11.90 -3.61
CA GLY A 71 9.54 -12.69 -3.46
C GLY A 71 8.54 -12.39 -4.58
N SER A 72 7.27 -12.66 -4.31
CA SER A 72 6.16 -12.40 -5.23
C SER A 72 4.90 -12.05 -4.47
N MET A 73 4.07 -11.19 -5.07
CA MET A 73 2.76 -10.80 -4.57
C MET A 73 1.80 -10.61 -5.74
N THR A 74 0.49 -10.71 -5.48
CA THR A 74 -0.51 -10.37 -6.50
C THR A 74 -0.92 -8.91 -6.30
N ALA A 75 -0.91 -8.12 -7.36
CA ALA A 75 -1.55 -6.82 -7.43
C ALA A 75 -3.01 -6.99 -7.87
N ARG A 76 -3.89 -6.23 -7.24
CA ARG A 76 -5.24 -5.95 -7.70
C ARG A 76 -5.25 -4.54 -8.23
N THR A 77 -5.72 -4.36 -9.46
CA THR A 77 -5.94 -3.08 -10.14
C THR A 77 -7.35 -3.05 -10.75
N PRO A 78 -7.80 -1.93 -11.36
CA PRO A 78 -9.07 -1.90 -12.07
C PRO A 78 -9.15 -2.91 -13.22
N GLU A 79 -8.02 -3.23 -13.85
CA GLU A 79 -7.88 -4.20 -14.94
C GLU A 79 -7.92 -5.65 -14.45
N GLY A 80 -7.78 -5.87 -13.14
CA GLY A 80 -7.96 -7.15 -12.50
C GLY A 80 -6.79 -7.56 -11.62
N LEU A 81 -6.45 -8.84 -11.64
CA LEU A 81 -5.41 -9.42 -10.80
C LEU A 81 -4.18 -9.78 -11.64
N GLU A 82 -3.01 -9.35 -11.19
CA GLU A 82 -1.73 -9.61 -11.84
C GLU A 82 -0.69 -10.07 -10.81
N VAL A 83 0.10 -11.09 -11.15
CA VAL A 83 1.19 -11.56 -10.28
C VAL A 83 2.43 -10.75 -10.60
N LEU A 84 3.03 -10.17 -9.56
CA LEU A 84 4.29 -9.45 -9.63
C LEU A 84 5.40 -10.30 -9.00
N GLU A 85 6.54 -10.37 -9.67
CA GLU A 85 7.72 -11.11 -9.26
C GLU A 85 8.91 -10.17 -9.03
N THR A 86 10.02 -10.72 -8.53
CA THR A 86 11.21 -9.94 -8.20
C THR A 86 11.75 -9.21 -9.43
N GLY A 87 11.88 -7.88 -9.32
CA GLY A 87 12.32 -7.01 -10.41
C GLY A 87 11.18 -6.28 -11.10
N ASP A 88 9.93 -6.73 -10.96
CA ASP A 88 8.78 -6.05 -11.55
C ASP A 88 8.54 -4.70 -10.89
N ILE A 89 8.13 -3.75 -11.73
CA ILE A 89 7.78 -2.38 -11.36
C ILE A 89 6.34 -2.14 -11.82
N ILE A 90 5.52 -1.58 -10.93
CA ILE A 90 4.17 -1.14 -11.24
C ILE A 90 4.00 0.32 -10.87
N PHE A 91 3.33 1.08 -11.72
CA PHE A 91 3.06 2.50 -11.55
C PHE A 91 1.55 2.73 -11.47
N PHE A 92 1.16 3.65 -10.61
CA PHE A 92 -0.21 4.08 -10.38
C PHE A 92 -0.32 5.59 -10.60
N GLU A 93 -1.08 5.97 -11.61
CA GLU A 93 -1.46 7.35 -11.89
C GLU A 93 -2.50 7.85 -10.88
N PHE A 94 -2.74 9.16 -10.83
CA PHE A 94 -3.81 9.72 -10.03
C PHE A 94 -5.20 9.15 -10.39
N GLY A 95 -6.09 9.11 -9.40
CA GLY A 95 -7.49 8.78 -9.55
C GLY A 95 -7.79 7.28 -9.70
N ASP A 96 -9.01 6.97 -10.10
CA ASP A 96 -9.56 5.61 -10.05
C ASP A 96 -8.77 4.58 -10.88
N SER A 97 -8.10 5.00 -11.95
CA SER A 97 -7.22 4.13 -12.75
C SER A 97 -5.98 3.64 -11.98
N GLY A 98 -5.54 4.40 -10.97
CA GLY A 98 -4.45 4.02 -10.09
C GLY A 98 -4.87 3.21 -8.87
N ALA A 99 -6.14 2.79 -8.77
CA ALA A 99 -6.62 2.09 -7.59
C ALA A 99 -5.93 0.73 -7.44
N HIS A 100 -5.38 0.43 -6.25
CA HIS A 100 -4.60 -0.78 -6.08
C HIS A 100 -4.62 -1.37 -4.67
N GLN A 101 -4.27 -2.64 -4.61
CA GLN A 101 -4.03 -3.40 -3.38
C GLN A 101 -3.14 -4.60 -3.68
N PHE A 102 -2.27 -4.97 -2.76
CA PHE A 102 -1.42 -6.14 -2.87
C PHE A 102 -1.86 -7.25 -1.92
N PHE A 103 -1.64 -8.49 -2.33
CA PHE A 103 -1.83 -9.69 -1.52
C PHE A 103 -0.64 -10.62 -1.68
N ASN A 104 -0.02 -11.02 -0.59
CA ASN A 104 1.00 -12.06 -0.64
C ASN A 104 0.34 -13.45 -0.72
N HIS A 105 0.21 -13.95 -1.94
CA HIS A 105 -0.35 -15.27 -2.25
C HIS A 105 0.63 -16.43 -1.98
N THR A 106 1.88 -16.15 -1.66
CA THR A 106 2.94 -17.15 -1.49
C THR A 106 3.10 -17.59 -0.03
N SER A 107 3.91 -18.62 0.20
CA SER A 107 4.28 -19.10 1.54
C SER A 107 5.54 -18.42 2.11
N LYS A 108 6.14 -17.46 1.40
CA LYS A 108 7.34 -16.72 1.83
C LYS A 108 7.03 -15.22 1.90
N PRO A 109 7.74 -14.43 2.72
CA PRO A 109 7.58 -12.98 2.72
C PRO A 109 7.92 -12.36 1.35
N CYS A 110 7.18 -11.31 0.99
CA CYS A 110 7.47 -10.46 -0.16
C CYS A 110 7.92 -9.09 0.33
N THR A 111 9.03 -8.58 -0.21
CA THR A 111 9.58 -7.26 0.13
C THR A 111 9.56 -6.39 -1.11
N TYR A 112 9.15 -5.14 -0.96
CA TYR A 112 9.06 -4.19 -2.06
C TYR A 112 9.41 -2.77 -1.63
N LEU A 113 9.89 -1.97 -2.58
CA LEU A 113 10.04 -0.53 -2.44
C LEU A 113 8.68 0.11 -2.77
N ASP A 114 8.24 0.98 -1.88
CA ASP A 114 7.03 1.79 -1.98
C ASP A 114 7.47 3.24 -2.15
N VAL A 115 7.02 3.92 -3.21
CA VAL A 115 7.38 5.31 -3.51
C VAL A 115 6.15 6.06 -4.00
N ARG A 116 5.84 7.19 -3.38
CA ARG A 116 4.81 8.11 -3.85
C ARG A 116 5.24 9.56 -3.79
N THR A 117 4.60 10.39 -4.59
CA THR A 117 4.78 11.84 -4.49
C THR A 117 4.03 12.41 -3.27
N PHE A 118 4.49 13.56 -2.79
CA PHE A 118 3.81 14.34 -1.75
C PHE A 118 3.87 15.83 -2.07
N LEU A 119 2.70 16.39 -2.41
CA LEU A 119 2.54 17.80 -2.79
C LEU A 119 1.69 18.55 -1.76
N GLY A 120 1.95 18.31 -0.47
CA GLY A 120 1.35 19.03 0.67
C GLY A 120 0.01 18.47 1.16
N LEU A 121 -0.88 18.12 0.25
CA LEU A 121 -2.18 17.50 0.56
C LEU A 121 -2.47 16.40 -0.45
N ASP A 122 -3.09 15.33 0.03
CA ASP A 122 -3.63 14.30 -0.84
C ASP A 122 -4.96 13.76 -0.28
N VAL A 123 -5.77 13.21 -1.17
CA VAL A 123 -7.02 12.56 -0.86
C VAL A 123 -6.95 11.15 -1.41
N SER A 124 -7.10 10.14 -0.55
CA SER A 124 -7.21 8.75 -1.00
C SER A 124 -8.66 8.32 -1.01
N ASP A 125 -9.10 7.73 -2.12
CA ASP A 125 -10.41 7.09 -2.24
C ASP A 125 -10.31 5.60 -1.96
N TYR A 126 -11.34 5.02 -1.36
CA TYR A 126 -11.42 3.57 -1.08
C TYR A 126 -12.64 2.98 -1.80
N PRO A 127 -12.49 2.55 -3.08
CA PRO A 127 -13.63 2.16 -3.92
C PRO A 127 -14.49 1.04 -3.33
N ASP A 128 -13.88 0.15 -2.56
CA ASP A 128 -14.52 -1.01 -1.95
C ASP A 128 -15.46 -0.67 -0.77
N THR A 129 -15.29 0.50 -0.17
CA THR A 129 -16.01 0.92 1.04
C THR A 129 -16.60 2.32 0.94
N GLY A 130 -16.33 3.03 -0.16
CA GLY A 130 -16.82 4.40 -0.39
C GLY A 130 -16.22 5.43 0.55
N LYS A 131 -15.10 5.10 1.21
CA LYS A 131 -14.42 6.01 2.14
C LYS A 131 -13.52 6.98 1.40
N VAL A 132 -13.24 8.09 2.06
CA VAL A 132 -12.24 9.07 1.64
C VAL A 132 -11.31 9.37 2.82
N ASN A 133 -10.01 9.49 2.59
CA ASN A 133 -9.01 9.86 3.60
C ASN A 133 -8.25 11.12 3.18
N ILE A 134 -8.28 12.15 4.02
CA ILE A 134 -7.52 13.39 3.83
C ILE A 134 -6.14 13.23 4.51
N ILE A 135 -5.07 13.29 3.72
CA ILE A 135 -3.68 13.04 4.12
C ILE A 135 -2.88 14.36 3.99
N PRO A 136 -2.04 14.75 4.97
CA PRO A 136 -1.49 13.94 6.07
C PRO A 136 -2.26 13.96 7.39
N GLN A 137 -3.41 14.64 7.49
CA GLN A 137 -4.16 14.76 8.74
C GLN A 137 -4.81 13.44 9.20
N PHE A 138 -4.94 12.45 8.31
CA PHE A 138 -5.63 11.18 8.55
C PHE A 138 -7.07 11.39 9.03
N GLU A 139 -7.82 12.20 8.28
CA GLU A 139 -9.25 12.41 8.51
C GLU A 139 -10.07 11.59 7.51
N LEU A 140 -10.78 10.59 8.02
CA LEU A 140 -11.51 9.62 7.22
C LEU A 140 -13.00 9.80 7.32
N TYR A 141 -13.67 9.77 6.18
CA TYR A 141 -15.11 9.99 6.06
C TYR A 141 -15.76 8.96 5.15
N ASP A 142 -17.01 8.62 5.44
CA ASP A 142 -17.97 8.14 4.43
C ASP A 142 -18.91 9.29 4.03
N SER A 143 -20.00 8.99 3.32
CA SER A 143 -20.99 9.99 2.90
C SER A 143 -21.78 10.64 4.04
N LYS A 144 -21.65 10.18 5.29
CA LYS A 144 -22.46 10.59 6.44
C LYS A 144 -21.65 11.12 7.60
N THR A 145 -20.50 10.52 7.91
CA THR A 145 -19.76 10.78 9.14
C THR A 145 -18.26 10.50 9.01
N ARG A 146 -17.51 10.95 10.02
CA ARG A 146 -16.15 10.50 10.26
C ARG A 146 -16.13 9.04 10.71
N ILE A 147 -15.19 8.27 10.19
CA ILE A 147 -15.04 6.82 10.41
C ILE A 147 -13.58 6.45 10.68
N ARG A 148 -13.31 5.16 10.97
CA ARG A 148 -11.96 4.63 11.19
C ARG A 148 -11.41 3.96 9.93
N TYR A 149 -10.09 3.81 9.89
CA TYR A 149 -9.35 3.28 8.74
C TYR A 149 -9.81 1.91 8.25
N PHE A 150 -10.12 0.99 9.18
CA PHE A 150 -10.51 -0.38 8.82
C PHE A 150 -12.03 -0.63 8.82
N ASP A 151 -12.86 0.38 9.10
CA ASP A 151 -14.31 0.19 9.05
C ASP A 151 -14.72 -0.23 7.61
N GLY A 152 -15.41 -1.38 7.46
CA GLY A 152 -15.88 -1.92 6.18
C GLY A 152 -14.87 -2.81 5.42
N GLU A 153 -13.67 -3.03 5.96
CA GLU A 153 -12.60 -3.81 5.32
C GLU A 153 -12.56 -5.28 5.73
N GLU A 154 -13.53 -5.74 6.53
CA GLU A 154 -13.52 -7.06 7.18
C GLU A 154 -13.62 -8.22 6.18
N LYS A 155 -14.14 -7.95 4.97
CA LYS A 155 -14.42 -8.95 3.92
C LYS A 155 -13.45 -8.93 2.75
N VAL A 156 -12.22 -8.46 2.96
CA VAL A 156 -11.23 -8.32 1.87
C VAL A 156 -10.99 -9.63 1.11
N SER A 157 -10.92 -10.78 1.79
CA SER A 157 -10.74 -12.09 1.14
C SER A 157 -11.91 -12.46 0.22
N GLU A 158 -13.14 -12.25 0.67
CA GLU A 158 -14.35 -12.50 -0.13
C GLU A 158 -14.35 -11.63 -1.40
N LYS A 159 -13.93 -10.36 -1.28
CA LYS A 159 -13.81 -9.44 -2.43
C LYS A 159 -12.80 -9.97 -3.45
N TRP A 160 -11.63 -10.41 -3.01
CA TRP A 160 -10.60 -11.00 -3.87
C TRP A 160 -11.03 -12.32 -4.52
N GLU A 161 -11.71 -13.20 -3.80
CA GLU A 161 -12.26 -14.43 -4.37
C GLU A 161 -13.30 -14.15 -5.47
N GLY A 162 -14.14 -13.14 -5.27
CA GLY A 162 -15.10 -12.68 -6.28
C GLY A 162 -14.43 -12.22 -7.58
N LEU A 163 -13.26 -11.59 -7.51
CA LEU A 163 -12.49 -11.15 -8.69
C LEU A 163 -11.87 -12.33 -9.45
N ARG A 164 -11.36 -13.35 -8.73
CA ARG A 164 -10.79 -14.55 -9.35
C ARG A 164 -11.82 -15.34 -10.17
N LYS A 165 -13.08 -15.32 -9.76
CA LYS A 165 -14.19 -16.02 -10.43
C LYS A 165 -14.71 -15.30 -11.68
N LYS A 166 -14.32 -14.05 -11.90
CA LYS A 166 -14.75 -13.22 -13.05
C LYS A 166 -13.80 -13.29 -14.25
N LYS A 167 -12.65 -13.93 -14.12
CA LYS A 167 -11.75 -14.28 -15.24
C LYS A 167 -12.17 -15.63 -15.82
#